data_AF-A0AAU7Q443-F1
#
_entry.id   AF-A0AAU7Q443-F1
#
_cell.length_a   1.000
_cell.length_b   1.000
_cell.length_c   1.000
_cell.angle_alpha   90.00
_cell.angle_beta   90.00
_cell.angle_gamma   90.00
#
_symmetry.space_group_name_H-M   'P 1'
#
loop_
_entity.id
_entity.type
_entity.pdbx_description
1 polymer ?
#
loop_
_entity_poly.entity_id
_entity_poly.type
_entity_poly.pdbx_seq_one_letter_code
_entity_poly.pdbx_strand_id
1 'polypeptide(L)'
;MALNPLEQFKVYTIIELPKLFGYDINFTNSSLFMMISVMLTMLFLLLGVRKGAVIPGYLQAAVEYVYDFVVSIIENNTGSKGLQHIPLIFTVFIFILSCNLVGILPYSFTVTSHVIVTFALSMVVFIYITIIGFKERGVEFLRILLPKGTPAWLAPIIIIIKLFAYLVRPVSLSVRLAANMIAGHTIIKVIAGFIVNMNVLFTPAPFLFIIALIGFEVFVAVLQAYIFTILICVYLSDAVK
;
A
#
# COMPACT_ATOMS: atom_id res chain seq x y z
N MET A 1 20.40 27.56 7.54
CA MET A 1 18.95 27.55 7.26
C MET A 1 18.50 26.12 7.41
N ALA A 2 17.89 25.77 8.55
CA ALA A 2 17.48 24.39 8.82
C ALA A 2 16.45 23.98 7.76
N LEU A 3 16.86 23.14 6.81
CA LEU A 3 16.00 22.61 5.76
C LEU A 3 14.90 21.81 6.47
N ASN A 4 13.69 22.36 6.58
CA ASN A 4 12.59 21.69 7.24
C ASN A 4 12.37 20.35 6.49
N PRO A 5 12.61 19.19 7.14
CA PRO A 5 12.60 17.90 6.43
C PRO A 5 11.22 17.56 5.86
N LEU A 6 10.17 18.22 6.36
CA LEU A 6 8.79 18.09 5.90
C LEU A 6 8.48 18.88 4.61
N GLU A 7 9.35 19.78 4.14
CA GLU A 7 9.08 20.54 2.91
C GLU A 7 8.97 19.65 1.67
N GLN A 8 9.55 18.45 1.71
CA GLN A 8 9.46 17.48 0.63
C GLN A 8 8.05 16.94 0.40
N PHE A 9 7.19 17.01 1.43
CA PHE A 9 5.80 16.57 1.35
C PHE A 9 4.86 17.71 0.94
N LYS A 10 5.38 18.93 0.68
CA LYS A 10 4.56 20.03 0.19
C LYS A 10 4.06 19.74 -1.21
N VAL A 11 2.74 19.72 -1.36
CA VAL A 11 2.07 19.61 -2.65
C VAL A 11 2.09 20.98 -3.32
N TYR A 12 2.77 21.09 -4.47
CA TYR A 12 2.68 22.24 -5.35
C TYR A 12 1.86 21.91 -6.59
N THR A 13 1.13 22.90 -7.08
CA THR A 13 0.39 22.84 -8.35
C THR A 13 1.37 23.06 -9.50
N ILE A 14 1.32 22.19 -10.50
CA ILE A 14 2.13 22.26 -11.72
C ILE A 14 1.30 22.86 -12.85
N ILE A 15 0.01 22.48 -12.94
CA ILE A 15 -0.94 23.01 -13.93
C ILE A 15 -2.23 23.37 -13.21
N GLU A 16 -2.63 24.64 -13.29
CA GLU A 16 -3.94 25.08 -12.84
C GLU A 16 -4.95 24.77 -13.94
N LEU A 17 -5.84 23.80 -13.71
CA LEU A 17 -6.93 23.51 -14.64
C LEU A 17 -8.16 24.32 -14.23
N PRO A 18 -9.05 24.66 -15.18
CA PRO A 18 -10.28 25.39 -14.87
C PRO A 18 -11.13 24.64 -13.83
N LYS A 19 -11.66 25.38 -12.86
CA LYS A 19 -12.49 24.85 -11.78
C LYS A 19 -13.72 24.14 -12.38
N LEU A 20 -13.79 22.82 -12.25
CA LEU A 20 -14.97 22.05 -12.64
C LEU A 20 -15.83 21.86 -11.38
N PHE A 21 -17.10 22.24 -11.44
CA PHE A 21 -18.06 22.06 -10.33
C PHE A 21 -17.64 22.66 -8.97
N GLY A 22 -16.86 23.74 -8.96
CA GLY A 22 -16.42 24.40 -7.72
C GLY A 22 -15.27 23.70 -6.98
N TYR A 23 -14.72 22.63 -7.54
CA TYR A 23 -13.51 21.96 -7.06
C TYR A 23 -12.31 22.36 -7.93
N ASP A 24 -11.20 22.68 -7.28
CA ASP A 24 -9.92 22.99 -7.94
C ASP A 24 -9.28 21.68 -8.41
N ILE A 25 -9.47 21.30 -9.67
CA ILE A 25 -8.84 20.11 -10.28
C ILE A 25 -7.42 20.47 -10.72
N ASN A 26 -6.60 21.02 -9.83
CA ASN A 26 -5.24 21.39 -10.21
C ASN A 26 -4.36 20.14 -10.33
N PHE A 27 -3.57 20.06 -11.41
CA PHE A 27 -2.57 19.03 -11.56
C PHE A 27 -1.42 19.33 -10.60
N THR A 28 -1.18 18.45 -9.64
CA THR A 28 -0.17 18.62 -8.60
C THR A 28 1.01 17.68 -8.81
N ASN A 29 2.10 17.95 -8.09
CA ASN A 29 3.23 17.01 -8.04
C ASN A 29 2.80 15.59 -7.62
N SER A 30 1.86 15.49 -6.67
CA SER A 30 1.31 14.20 -6.24
C SER A 30 0.57 13.46 -7.35
N SER A 31 -0.21 14.16 -8.19
CA SER A 31 -0.91 13.51 -9.31
C SER A 31 0.05 13.07 -10.42
N LEU A 32 1.11 13.85 -10.66
CA LEU A 32 2.17 13.51 -11.62
C LEU A 32 2.88 12.22 -11.21
N PHE A 33 3.39 12.14 -9.97
CA PHE A 33 4.11 10.95 -9.51
C PHE A 33 3.21 9.71 -9.43
N MET A 34 1.93 9.89 -9.10
CA MET A 34 0.96 8.79 -9.14
C MET A 34 0.78 8.27 -10.58
N MET A 35 0.67 9.16 -11.56
CA MET A 35 0.57 8.79 -12.97
C MET A 35 1.84 8.08 -13.46
N ILE A 36 3.03 8.54 -13.04
CA ILE A 36 4.30 7.86 -13.32
C ILE A 36 4.30 6.45 -12.71
N SER A 37 3.92 6.29 -11.45
CA SER A 37 3.84 4.97 -10.82
C SER A 37 2.90 4.05 -11.61
N VAL A 38 1.69 4.50 -11.94
CA VAL A 38 0.72 3.69 -12.71
C VAL A 38 1.29 3.35 -14.09
N MET A 39 1.85 4.32 -14.81
CA MET A 39 2.42 4.10 -16.13
C MET A 39 3.59 3.11 -16.07
N LEU A 40 4.47 3.24 -15.09
CA LEU A 40 5.61 2.34 -14.90
C LEU A 40 5.14 0.92 -14.57
N THR A 41 4.11 0.79 -13.75
CA THR A 41 3.49 -0.51 -13.43
C THR A 41 2.86 -1.14 -14.68
N MET A 42 2.11 -0.35 -15.45
CA MET A 42 1.47 -0.79 -16.68
C MET A 42 2.51 -1.20 -17.72
N LEU A 43 3.57 -0.42 -17.87
CA LEU A 43 4.69 -0.72 -18.77
C LEU A 43 5.39 -2.01 -18.35
N PHE A 44 5.68 -2.19 -17.06
CA PHE A 44 6.30 -3.41 -16.52
C PHE A 44 5.49 -4.65 -16.85
N LEU A 45 4.17 -4.61 -16.63
CA LEU A 45 3.27 -5.72 -16.94
C LEU A 45 3.14 -5.96 -18.46
N LEU A 46 2.93 -4.91 -19.25
CA LEU A 46 2.77 -5.02 -20.70
C LEU A 46 4.04 -5.55 -21.39
N LEU A 47 5.23 -5.09 -20.95
CA LEU A 47 6.49 -5.56 -21.50
C LEU A 47 6.81 -6.99 -21.05
N GLY A 48 6.49 -7.34 -19.81
CA GLY A 48 6.70 -8.70 -19.29
C GLY A 48 5.81 -9.74 -19.98
N VAL A 49 4.55 -9.41 -20.27
CA VAL A 49 3.58 -10.35 -20.86
C VAL A 49 3.59 -10.31 -22.40
N ARG A 50 4.26 -9.33 -23.03
CA ARG A 50 4.13 -9.01 -24.47
C ARG A 50 4.34 -10.18 -25.43
N LYS A 51 5.26 -11.10 -25.12
CA LYS A 51 5.66 -12.17 -26.04
C LYS A 51 4.95 -13.49 -25.79
N GLY A 52 4.35 -13.69 -24.62
CA GLY A 52 3.70 -14.95 -24.24
C GLY A 52 4.53 -16.20 -24.60
N ALA A 53 5.86 -16.11 -24.49
CA ALA A 53 6.75 -17.15 -24.98
C ALA A 53 6.77 -18.31 -23.97
N VAL A 54 6.79 -19.55 -24.47
CA VAL A 54 6.85 -20.77 -23.63
C VAL A 54 8.15 -20.84 -22.83
N ILE A 55 9.24 -20.26 -23.34
CA ILE A 55 10.47 -20.02 -22.59
C ILE A 55 10.48 -18.54 -22.18
N PRO A 56 10.28 -18.22 -20.90
CA PRO A 56 10.17 -16.84 -20.45
C PRO A 56 11.52 -16.13 -20.56
N GLY A 57 11.50 -14.89 -21.07
CA GLY A 57 12.65 -13.98 -20.94
C GLY A 57 12.76 -13.42 -19.52
N TYR A 58 13.87 -12.76 -19.16
CA TYR A 58 14.12 -12.25 -17.80
C TYR A 58 12.98 -11.37 -17.24
N LEU A 59 12.40 -10.48 -18.06
CA LEU A 59 11.28 -9.61 -17.65
C LEU A 59 9.97 -10.38 -17.50
N GLN A 60 9.72 -11.37 -18.36
CA GLN A 60 8.54 -12.22 -18.27
C GLN A 60 8.59 -13.06 -16.99
N ALA A 61 9.75 -13.68 -16.72
CA ALA A 61 9.98 -14.44 -15.49
C ALA A 61 9.78 -13.58 -14.23
N ALA A 62 10.25 -12.33 -14.23
CA ALA A 62 10.03 -11.42 -13.09
C ALA A 62 8.53 -11.15 -12.83
N VAL A 63 7.74 -10.93 -13.88
CA VAL A 63 6.28 -10.73 -13.75
C VAL A 63 5.59 -12.03 -13.30
N GLU A 64 5.97 -13.17 -13.86
CA GLU A 64 5.44 -14.49 -13.49
C GLU A 64 5.73 -14.81 -12.02
N TYR A 65 6.96 -14.59 -11.53
CA TYR A 65 7.28 -14.80 -10.12
C TYR A 65 6.47 -13.91 -9.19
N VAL A 66 6.23 -12.64 -9.56
CA VAL A 66 5.39 -11.74 -8.78
C VAL A 66 3.93 -12.20 -8.79
N TYR A 67 3.44 -12.67 -9.93
CA TYR A 67 2.10 -13.22 -10.05
C TYR A 67 1.92 -14.49 -9.20
N ASP A 68 2.82 -15.47 -9.34
CA ASP A 68 2.81 -16.71 -8.57
C ASP A 68 2.95 -16.45 -7.07
N PHE A 69 3.76 -15.45 -6.68
CA PHE A 69 3.85 -15.03 -5.29
C PHE A 69 2.50 -14.55 -4.75
N VAL A 70 1.78 -13.69 -5.49
CA VAL A 70 0.44 -13.23 -5.10
C VAL A 70 -0.57 -14.37 -5.07
N VAL A 71 -0.56 -15.26 -6.07
CA VAL A 71 -1.44 -16.44 -6.11
C VAL A 71 -1.20 -17.32 -4.89
N SER A 72 0.07 -17.60 -4.55
CA SER A 72 0.42 -18.40 -3.38
C SER A 72 -0.10 -17.79 -2.06
N ILE A 73 -0.09 -16.46 -1.93
CA ILE A 73 -0.66 -15.78 -0.76
C ILE A 73 -2.17 -16.00 -0.69
N ILE A 74 -2.86 -15.89 -1.83
CA ILE A 74 -4.32 -16.08 -1.90
C ILE A 74 -4.70 -17.53 -1.58
N GLU A 75 -4.00 -18.49 -2.17
CA GLU A 75 -4.25 -19.92 -1.95
C GLU A 75 -4.04 -20.32 -0.50
N ASN A 76 -2.94 -19.87 0.11
CA ASN A 76 -2.61 -20.20 1.50
C ASN A 76 -3.58 -19.60 2.52
N ASN A 77 -4.19 -18.43 2.24
CA ASN A 77 -5.06 -17.72 3.18
C ASN A 77 -6.56 -17.92 2.93
N THR A 78 -6.98 -17.92 1.66
CA THR A 78 -8.39 -17.91 1.25
C THR A 78 -8.85 -19.28 0.73
N GLY A 79 -7.92 -20.10 0.22
CA GLY A 79 -8.23 -21.35 -0.47
C GLY A 79 -8.83 -21.15 -1.87
N SER A 80 -9.30 -22.23 -2.50
CA SER A 80 -9.70 -22.27 -3.92
C SER A 80 -10.80 -21.25 -4.30
N LYS A 81 -11.71 -20.89 -3.38
CA LYS A 81 -12.74 -19.87 -3.66
C LYS A 81 -12.17 -18.45 -3.79
N GLY A 82 -11.02 -18.15 -3.20
CA GLY A 82 -10.36 -16.85 -3.31
C GLY A 82 -9.75 -16.57 -4.68
N LEU A 83 -9.55 -17.60 -5.51
CA LEU A 83 -8.93 -17.48 -6.83
C LEU A 83 -9.74 -16.58 -7.79
N GLN A 84 -11.06 -16.48 -7.60
CA GLN A 84 -11.91 -15.60 -8.41
C GLN A 84 -11.58 -14.11 -8.24
N HIS A 85 -10.91 -13.74 -7.14
CA HIS A 85 -10.56 -12.36 -6.82
C HIS A 85 -9.08 -12.03 -7.04
N ILE A 86 -8.32 -12.92 -7.68
CA ILE A 86 -6.90 -12.69 -8.04
C ILE A 86 -6.70 -11.35 -8.75
N PRO A 87 -7.48 -10.95 -9.77
CA PRO A 87 -7.18 -9.73 -10.52
C PRO A 87 -7.18 -8.47 -9.65
N LEU A 88 -8.11 -8.37 -8.70
CA LEU A 88 -8.18 -7.22 -7.79
C LEU A 88 -7.03 -7.23 -6.80
N ILE A 89 -6.76 -8.37 -6.17
CA ILE A 89 -5.70 -8.50 -5.16
C ILE A 89 -4.32 -8.24 -5.79
N PHE A 90 -4.09 -8.79 -6.99
CA PHE A 90 -2.87 -8.56 -7.76
C PHE A 90 -2.70 -7.09 -8.14
N THR A 91 -3.77 -6.44 -8.64
CA THR A 91 -3.72 -5.01 -9.01
C THR A 91 -3.39 -4.13 -7.82
N VAL A 92 -4.01 -4.39 -6.67
CA VAL A 92 -3.75 -3.66 -5.43
C VAL A 92 -2.31 -3.89 -4.95
N PHE A 93 -1.84 -5.14 -4.97
CA PHE A 93 -0.47 -5.48 -4.58
C PHE A 93 0.57 -4.75 -5.44
N ILE A 94 0.46 -4.89 -6.76
CA ILE A 94 1.44 -4.31 -7.70
C ILE A 94 1.39 -2.78 -7.68
N PHE A 95 0.20 -2.19 -7.49
CA PHE A 95 0.03 -0.76 -7.34
C PHE A 95 0.74 -0.23 -6.09
N ILE A 96 0.48 -0.82 -4.90
CA ILE A 96 1.11 -0.39 -3.64
C ILE A 96 2.62 -0.58 -3.71
N LEU A 97 3.08 -1.74 -4.22
CA LEU A 97 4.49 -2.03 -4.37
C LEU A 97 5.19 -0.99 -5.27
N SER A 98 4.60 -0.67 -6.42
CA SER A 98 5.17 0.30 -7.36
C SER A 98 5.18 1.71 -6.79
N CYS A 99 4.09 2.14 -6.13
CA CYS A 99 4.05 3.46 -5.48
C CYS A 99 5.08 3.58 -4.36
N ASN A 100 5.29 2.53 -3.56
CA ASN A 100 6.31 2.56 -2.50
C ASN A 100 7.72 2.56 -3.07
N LEU A 101 8.01 1.75 -4.09
CA LEU A 101 9.33 1.70 -4.73
C LEU A 101 9.68 3.00 -5.45
N VAL A 102 8.73 3.58 -6.20
CA VAL A 102 8.89 4.90 -6.82
C VAL A 102 9.05 5.98 -5.76
N GLY A 103 8.40 5.82 -4.61
CA GLY A 103 8.54 6.73 -3.46
C GLY A 103 9.98 6.83 -2.94
N ILE A 104 10.72 5.71 -2.90
CA ILE A 104 12.09 5.66 -2.38
C ILE A 104 13.10 6.36 -3.30
N LEU A 105 12.79 6.51 -4.60
CA LEU A 105 13.72 7.13 -5.54
C LEU A 105 14.09 8.56 -5.10
N PRO A 106 15.39 8.92 -5.10
CA PRO A 106 15.81 10.26 -4.74
C PRO A 106 15.17 11.27 -5.70
N TYR A 107 14.71 12.40 -5.16
CA TYR A 107 13.94 13.45 -5.88
C TYR A 107 12.50 13.06 -6.30
N SER A 108 12.04 11.87 -5.94
CA SER A 108 10.64 11.47 -6.14
C SER A 108 9.73 12.02 -5.06
N PHE A 109 8.46 12.24 -5.40
CA PHE A 109 7.42 12.56 -4.42
C PHE A 109 6.70 11.28 -3.99
N THR A 110 6.73 10.98 -2.70
CA THR A 110 6.04 9.83 -2.10
C THR A 110 4.54 10.10 -1.98
N VAL A 111 3.79 9.71 -3.01
CA VAL A 111 2.32 9.81 -3.03
C VAL A 111 1.70 9.05 -1.84
N THR A 112 2.31 7.95 -1.42
CA THR A 112 1.85 7.11 -0.29
C THR A 112 2.08 7.74 1.09
N SER A 113 2.85 8.83 1.20
CA SER A 113 2.97 9.59 2.45
C SER A 113 1.70 10.37 2.79
N HIS A 114 0.81 10.61 1.83
CA HIS A 114 -0.47 11.25 2.09
C HIS A 114 -1.47 10.21 2.59
N VAL A 115 -1.78 10.26 3.88
CA VAL A 115 -2.75 9.35 4.54
C VAL A 115 -4.08 9.33 3.79
N ILE A 116 -4.52 10.45 3.21
CA ILE A 116 -5.76 10.54 2.44
C ILE A 116 -5.74 9.59 1.24
N VAL A 117 -4.62 9.47 0.52
CA VAL A 117 -4.52 8.61 -0.67
C VAL A 117 -4.52 7.14 -0.26
N THR A 118 -3.74 6.79 0.76
CA THR A 118 -3.68 5.41 1.25
C THR A 118 -4.99 4.99 1.91
N PHE A 119 -5.70 5.93 2.55
CA PHE A 119 -7.02 5.72 3.13
C PHE A 119 -8.09 5.54 2.07
N ALA A 120 -8.09 6.36 1.01
CA ALA A 120 -9.02 6.18 -0.11
C ALA A 120 -8.87 4.79 -0.75
N LEU A 121 -7.62 4.36 -0.99
CA LEU A 121 -7.35 3.01 -1.51
C LEU A 121 -7.84 1.91 -0.55
N SER A 122 -7.51 2.02 0.75
CA SER A 122 -7.93 1.01 1.74
C SER A 122 -9.45 0.96 1.88
N MET A 123 -10.14 2.10 1.78
CA MET A 123 -11.59 2.19 1.86
C MET A 123 -12.28 1.58 0.64
N VAL A 124 -11.77 1.79 -0.57
CA VAL A 124 -12.30 1.14 -1.79
C VAL A 124 -12.21 -0.37 -1.67
N VAL A 125 -11.06 -0.89 -1.28
CA VAL A 125 -10.85 -2.34 -1.09
C VAL A 125 -11.73 -2.88 0.02
N PHE A 126 -11.84 -2.15 1.14
CA PHE A 126 -12.71 -2.52 2.25
C PHE A 126 -14.17 -2.62 1.82
N ILE A 127 -14.71 -1.58 1.16
CA ILE A 127 -16.09 -1.57 0.65
C ILE A 127 -16.31 -2.74 -0.33
N TYR A 128 -15.37 -3.00 -1.23
CA TYR A 128 -15.44 -4.13 -2.16
C TYR A 128 -15.57 -5.47 -1.43
N ILE A 129 -14.73 -5.72 -0.42
CA ILE A 129 -14.79 -6.95 0.39
C ILE A 129 -16.10 -7.02 1.18
N THR A 130 -16.57 -5.90 1.75
CA THR A 130 -17.85 -5.84 2.47
C THR A 130 -19.01 -6.20 1.54
N ILE A 131 -19.07 -5.65 0.33
CA ILE A 131 -20.12 -5.94 -0.66
C ILE A 131 -20.11 -7.44 -1.02
N ILE A 132 -18.95 -8.02 -1.28
CA ILE A 132 -18.84 -9.46 -1.58
C ILE A 132 -19.28 -10.31 -0.38
N GLY A 133 -18.87 -9.95 0.83
CA GLY A 133 -19.29 -10.65 2.04
C GLY A 133 -20.81 -10.65 2.23
N PHE A 134 -21.47 -9.52 1.97
CA PHE A 134 -22.93 -9.45 1.97
C PHE A 134 -23.58 -10.24 0.83
N LYS A 135 -22.96 -10.29 -0.35
CA LYS A 135 -23.49 -11.03 -1.50
C LYS A 135 -23.42 -12.55 -1.28
N GLU A 136 -22.33 -13.06 -0.73
CA GLU A 136 -22.11 -14.50 -0.54
C GLU A 136 -22.87 -15.06 0.68
N ARG A 137 -23.01 -14.28 1.77
CA ARG A 137 -23.61 -14.75 3.04
C ARG A 137 -24.85 -14.00 3.51
N GLY A 138 -25.19 -12.85 2.93
CA GLY A 138 -26.35 -12.06 3.33
C GLY A 138 -26.36 -11.72 4.82
N VAL A 139 -27.46 -12.02 5.50
CA VAL A 139 -27.66 -11.77 6.94
C VAL A 139 -26.74 -12.65 7.80
N GLU A 140 -26.23 -13.76 7.26
CA GLU A 140 -25.28 -14.65 7.95
C GLU A 140 -23.88 -14.04 8.05
N PHE A 141 -23.56 -12.98 7.28
CA PHE A 141 -22.34 -12.19 7.45
C PHE A 141 -22.25 -11.59 8.86
N LEU A 142 -23.39 -11.29 9.49
CA LEU A 142 -23.44 -10.82 10.88
C LEU A 142 -22.99 -11.90 11.89
N ARG A 143 -22.91 -13.18 11.52
CA ARG A 143 -22.28 -14.22 12.35
C ARG A 143 -20.76 -14.04 12.47
N ILE A 144 -20.10 -13.28 11.59
CA ILE A 144 -18.69 -12.89 11.79
C ILE A 144 -18.53 -12.04 13.05
N LEU A 145 -19.55 -11.23 13.38
CA LEU A 145 -19.56 -10.41 14.59
C LEU A 145 -19.82 -11.25 15.85
N LEU A 146 -20.46 -12.42 15.75
CA LEU A 146 -20.75 -13.29 16.90
C LEU A 146 -20.24 -14.73 16.69
N PRO A 147 -19.05 -15.08 17.23
CA PRO A 147 -18.56 -16.46 17.21
C PRO A 147 -19.54 -17.41 17.91
N LYS A 148 -19.75 -18.59 17.31
CA LYS A 148 -20.54 -19.68 17.92
C LYS A 148 -19.86 -20.10 19.23
N GLY A 149 -20.59 -20.05 20.35
CA GLY A 149 -20.07 -20.38 21.69
C GLY A 149 -19.91 -19.19 22.65
N THR A 150 -20.25 -17.97 22.22
CA THR A 150 -20.25 -16.80 23.11
C THR A 150 -21.44 -16.86 24.09
N PRO A 151 -21.25 -16.74 25.41
CA PRO A 151 -22.35 -16.63 26.37
C PRO A 151 -23.27 -15.46 26.00
N ALA A 152 -24.58 -15.66 26.05
CA ALA A 152 -25.56 -14.66 25.62
C ALA A 152 -25.41 -13.30 26.33
N TRP A 153 -24.89 -13.29 27.56
CA TRP A 153 -24.60 -12.07 28.32
C TRP A 153 -23.43 -11.24 27.76
N LEU A 154 -22.42 -11.89 27.17
CA LEU A 154 -21.23 -11.24 26.60
C LEU A 154 -21.41 -10.85 25.14
N ALA A 155 -22.41 -11.41 24.46
CA ALA A 155 -22.67 -11.20 23.04
C ALA A 155 -22.80 -9.71 22.64
N PRO A 156 -23.53 -8.83 23.37
CA PRO A 156 -23.72 -7.44 22.95
C PRO A 156 -22.41 -6.64 22.95
N ILE A 157 -21.57 -6.86 23.97
CA ILE A 157 -20.28 -6.17 24.12
C ILE A 157 -19.32 -6.60 23.00
N ILE A 158 -19.25 -7.90 22.69
CA ILE A 158 -18.36 -8.43 21.66
C ILE A 158 -18.77 -7.92 20.27
N ILE A 159 -20.07 -7.84 19.98
CA ILE A 159 -20.57 -7.31 18.71
C ILE A 159 -20.10 -5.86 18.51
N ILE A 160 -20.25 -5.01 19.52
CA ILE A 160 -19.83 -3.59 19.45
C ILE A 160 -18.31 -3.49 19.23
N ILE A 161 -17.51 -4.23 20.01
CA ILE A 161 -16.05 -4.19 19.89
C ILE A 161 -15.59 -4.70 18.52
N LYS A 162 -16.17 -5.81 18.02
CA LYS A 162 -15.82 -6.35 16.70
C LYS A 162 -16.25 -5.44 15.56
N LEU A 163 -17.40 -4.79 15.66
CA LEU A 163 -17.85 -3.81 14.66
C LEU A 163 -16.89 -2.63 14.61
N PHE A 164 -16.51 -2.08 15.77
CA PHE A 164 -15.54 -1.00 15.83
C PHE A 164 -14.17 -1.43 15.29
N ALA A 165 -13.68 -2.61 15.69
CA ALA A 165 -12.44 -3.17 15.18
C ALA A 165 -12.50 -3.39 13.66
N TYR A 166 -13.65 -3.79 13.10
CA TYR A 166 -13.83 -3.96 11.66
C TYR A 166 -13.68 -2.63 10.92
N LEU A 167 -14.31 -1.54 11.42
CA LEU A 167 -14.23 -0.21 10.82
C LEU A 167 -12.86 0.46 10.97
N VAL A 168 -12.13 0.19 12.07
CA VAL A 168 -10.79 0.78 12.30
C VAL A 168 -9.69 0.09 11.49
N ARG A 169 -9.88 -1.14 11.02
CA ARG A 169 -8.89 -1.87 10.19
C ARG A 169 -8.40 -1.07 8.96
N PRO A 170 -9.25 -0.56 8.05
CA PRO A 170 -8.78 0.20 6.88
C PRO A 170 -8.04 1.48 7.27
N VAL A 171 -8.45 2.13 8.37
CA VAL A 171 -7.74 3.28 8.93
C VAL A 171 -6.34 2.86 9.40
N SER A 172 -6.24 1.84 10.25
CA SER A 172 -4.95 1.35 10.78
C SER A 172 -3.99 0.93 9.66
N LEU A 173 -4.50 0.27 8.61
CA LEU A 173 -3.69 -0.18 7.48
C LEU A 173 -3.16 1.00 6.65
N SER A 174 -4.02 1.99 6.35
CA SER A 174 -3.62 3.19 5.61
C SER A 174 -2.61 4.06 6.37
N VAL A 175 -2.84 4.25 7.68
CA VAL A 175 -1.92 4.97 8.58
C VAL A 175 -0.58 4.27 8.65
N ARG A 176 -0.55 2.93 8.71
CA ARG A 176 0.70 2.16 8.72
C ARG A 176 1.53 2.39 7.46
N LEU A 177 0.89 2.38 6.29
CA LEU A 177 1.56 2.58 5.01
C LEU A 177 2.15 4.00 4.93
N ALA A 178 1.33 5.00 5.26
CA ALA A 178 1.74 6.40 5.22
C ALA A 178 2.81 6.74 6.27
N ALA A 179 2.65 6.28 7.51
CA ALA A 179 3.59 6.53 8.60
C ALA A 179 4.97 5.96 8.31
N ASN A 180 5.05 4.74 7.76
CA ASN A 180 6.34 4.13 7.41
C ASN A 180 7.07 4.95 6.33
N MET A 181 6.36 5.42 5.30
CA MET A 181 6.95 6.24 4.23
C MET A 181 7.29 7.66 4.71
N ILE A 182 6.48 8.27 5.59
CA ILE A 182 6.82 9.57 6.18
C ILE A 182 8.05 9.45 7.07
N ALA A 183 8.08 8.45 7.95
CA ALA A 183 9.14 8.28 8.94
C ALA A 183 10.49 7.97 8.27
N GLY A 184 10.54 7.03 7.32
CA GLY A 184 11.77 6.67 6.61
C GLY A 184 12.41 7.86 5.91
N HIS A 185 11.65 8.55 5.05
CA HIS A 185 12.11 9.76 4.36
C HIS A 185 12.48 10.91 5.30
N THR A 186 11.79 11.07 6.44
CA THR A 186 12.11 12.12 7.41
C THR A 186 13.44 11.81 8.12
N ILE A 187 13.64 10.55 8.55
CA ILE A 187 14.87 10.12 9.23
C ILE A 187 16.08 10.25 8.30
N ILE A 188 15.97 9.80 7.04
CA ILE A 188 17.05 9.92 6.06
C ILE A 188 17.43 11.39 5.85
N LYS A 189 16.46 12.30 5.75
CA LYS A 189 16.74 13.73 5.58
C LYS A 189 17.37 14.39 6.79
N VAL A 190 16.93 14.03 7.99
CA VAL A 190 17.53 14.54 9.24
C VAL A 190 18.99 14.12 9.31
N ILE A 191 19.30 12.85 9.04
CA ILE A 191 20.69 12.35 9.06
C ILE A 191 21.52 12.97 7.93
N ALA A 192 20.97 13.09 6.72
CA ALA A 192 21.65 13.74 5.60
C ALA A 192 21.97 15.22 5.92
N GLY A 193 21.04 15.92 6.57
CA GLY A 193 21.26 17.29 7.05
C GLY A 193 22.38 17.38 8.09
N PHE A 194 22.49 16.40 9.00
CA PHE A 194 23.62 16.33 9.93
C PHE A 194 24.95 16.09 9.20
N ILE A 195 25.00 15.16 8.24
CA ILE A 195 26.22 14.85 7.48
C ILE A 195 26.79 16.10 6.80
N VAL A 196 25.94 16.91 6.16
CA VAL A 196 26.37 18.12 5.44
C VAL A 196 26.98 19.17 6.38
N ASN A 197 26.56 19.22 7.65
CA ASN A 197 27.07 20.16 8.64
C ASN A 197 28.23 19.61 9.48
N MET A 198 28.58 18.33 9.31
CA MET A 198 29.66 17.68 10.06
C MET A 198 31.01 17.80 9.37
N ASN A 199 32.08 17.67 10.15
CA ASN A 199 33.44 17.66 9.62
C ASN A 199 33.72 16.35 8.86
N VAL A 200 34.55 16.42 7.81
CA VAL A 200 34.78 15.31 6.86
C VAL A 200 35.27 14.02 7.55
N LEU A 201 36.03 14.15 8.66
CA LEU A 201 36.57 13.02 9.41
C LEU A 201 35.49 12.10 10.02
N PHE A 202 34.35 12.65 10.45
CA PHE A 202 33.26 11.91 11.09
C PHE A 202 32.14 11.53 10.11
N THR A 203 32.26 11.91 8.83
CA THR A 203 31.28 11.66 7.78
C THR A 203 31.08 10.18 7.40
N PRO A 204 32.11 9.30 7.41
CA PRO A 204 31.95 7.92 6.91
C PRO A 204 30.92 7.07 7.68
N ALA A 205 30.85 7.23 9.01
CA ALA A 205 29.94 6.46 9.85
C ALA A 205 28.44 6.77 9.60
N PRO A 206 27.96 8.03 9.67
CA PRO A 206 26.58 8.37 9.36
C PRO A 206 26.23 8.14 7.88
N PHE A 207 27.19 8.24 6.96
CA PHE A 207 26.96 7.92 5.55
C PHE A 207 26.65 6.44 5.34
N LEU A 208 27.42 5.53 5.97
CA LEU A 208 27.14 4.09 5.93
C LEU A 208 25.76 3.77 6.54
N PHE A 209 25.39 4.48 7.61
CA PHE A 209 24.09 4.33 8.25
C PHE A 209 22.93 4.74 7.33
N ILE A 210 23.05 5.81 6.53
CA ILE A 210 22.04 6.18 5.53
C ILE A 210 21.88 5.08 4.48
N ILE A 211 22.98 4.51 3.97
CA ILE A 211 22.91 3.42 2.98
C ILE A 211 22.14 2.23 3.57
N ALA A 212 22.44 1.86 4.82
CA ALA A 212 21.72 0.80 5.51
C ALA A 212 20.23 1.13 5.69
N LEU A 213 19.89 2.37 6.02
CA LEU A 213 18.49 2.80 6.16
C LEU A 213 17.73 2.78 4.84
N ILE A 214 18.34 3.16 3.72
CA ILE A 214 17.71 3.05 2.39
C ILE A 214 17.41 1.59 2.07
N GLY A 215 18.36 0.67 2.34
CA GLY A 215 18.14 -0.77 2.18
C GLY A 215 17.00 -1.29 3.07
N PHE A 216 16.93 -0.81 4.31
CA PHE A 216 15.84 -1.13 5.23
C PHE A 216 14.49 -0.58 4.75
N GLU A 217 14.45 0.62 4.17
CA GLU A 217 13.23 1.22 3.64
C GLU A 217 12.68 0.46 2.44
N VAL A 218 13.56 -0.02 1.55
CA VAL A 218 13.16 -0.93 0.45
C VAL A 218 12.52 -2.21 1.01
N PHE A 219 13.11 -2.79 2.05
CA PHE A 219 12.54 -3.96 2.70
C PHE A 219 11.16 -3.68 3.30
N VAL A 220 11.01 -2.56 4.02
CA VAL A 220 9.72 -2.15 4.61
C VAL A 220 8.67 -1.87 3.53
N ALA A 221 9.06 -1.27 2.40
CA ALA A 221 8.16 -1.00 1.28
C ALA A 221 7.54 -2.27 0.69
N VAL A 222 8.36 -3.31 0.47
CA VAL A 222 7.90 -4.63 -0.02
C VAL A 222 7.01 -5.31 1.01
N LEU A 223 7.47 -5.34 2.27
CA LEU A 223 6.75 -5.99 3.37
C LEU A 223 5.38 -5.34 3.61
N GLN A 224 5.27 -4.03 3.43
CA GLN A 224 4.01 -3.32 3.61
C GLN A 224 2.99 -3.65 2.51
N ALA A 225 3.42 -3.80 1.25
CA ALA A 225 2.55 -4.30 0.18
C ALA A 225 2.08 -5.74 0.46
N TYR A 226 2.98 -6.59 0.97
CA TYR A 226 2.67 -7.95 1.38
C TYR A 226 1.65 -8.02 2.52
N ILE A 227 1.84 -7.27 3.61
CA ILE A 227 0.90 -7.22 4.74
C ILE A 227 -0.47 -6.74 4.27
N PHE A 228 -0.52 -5.74 3.40
CA PHE A 228 -1.78 -5.23 2.84
C PHE A 228 -2.55 -6.34 2.12
N THR A 229 -1.86 -7.09 1.26
CA THR A 229 -2.45 -8.22 0.52
C THR A 229 -2.89 -9.35 1.44
N ILE A 230 -2.09 -9.74 2.44
CA ILE A 230 -2.50 -10.76 3.40
C ILE A 230 -3.76 -10.35 4.17
N LEU A 231 -3.85 -9.10 4.63
CA LEU A 231 -5.03 -8.64 5.34
C LEU A 231 -6.27 -8.74 4.46
N ILE A 232 -6.17 -8.36 3.18
CA ILE A 232 -7.26 -8.53 2.22
C ILE A 232 -7.65 -10.01 2.10
N CYS A 233 -6.69 -10.91 1.92
CA CYS A 233 -6.95 -12.34 1.80
C CYS A 233 -7.63 -12.91 3.05
N VAL A 234 -7.17 -12.52 4.25
CA VAL A 234 -7.79 -12.94 5.51
C VAL A 234 -9.23 -12.43 5.60
N TYR A 235 -9.49 -11.17 5.22
CA TYR A 235 -10.85 -10.63 5.25
C TYR A 235 -11.77 -11.23 4.19
N LEU A 236 -11.22 -11.54 3.03
CA LEU A 236 -11.94 -12.27 1.99
C LEU A 236 -12.26 -13.70 2.45
N SER A 237 -11.32 -14.36 3.14
CA SER A 237 -11.51 -15.68 3.74
C SER A 237 -12.62 -15.65 4.80
N ASP A 238 -12.61 -14.68 5.70
CA ASP A 238 -13.67 -14.48 6.70
C ASP A 238 -15.05 -14.21 6.07
N ALA A 239 -15.07 -13.47 4.95
CA ALA A 239 -16.29 -13.14 4.22
C ALA A 239 -16.86 -14.33 3.43
N VAL A 240 -16.00 -15.19 2.87
CA VAL A 240 -16.36 -16.30 1.98
C VAL A 240 -16.56 -17.64 2.72
N LYS A 241 -15.83 -17.89 3.82
CA LYS A 241 -15.95 -19.13 4.64
C LYS A 241 -16.99 -19.01 5.72
#